data_AF-A0A0R3LU94-F1
#
_entry.id   AF-A0A0R3LU94-F1
#
_cell.length_a   1.000
_cell.length_b   1.000
_cell.length_c   1.000
_cell.angle_alpha   90.00
_cell.angle_beta   90.00
_cell.angle_gamma   90.00
#
_symmetry.space_group_name_H-M   'P 1'
#
loop_
_entity.id
_entity.type
_entity.pdbx_description
1 polymer ?
#
loop_
_entity_poly.entity_id
_entity_poly.type
_entity_poly.pdbx_seq_one_letter_code
_entity_poly.pdbx_strand_id
1 'polypeptide(L)'
;MKLTADRPFADPEKAARRLMQHAHAFEPVQDGRIYIEKLNEPFLFVDRGTPAEYSTGLAFAIERGWLTMHESGTFVRFTQSGSDLFA
;
A
#
# COMPACT_ATOMS: atom_id res chain seq x y z
N MET A 1 24.36 14.33 18.02
CA MET A 1 23.19 13.44 17.78
C MET A 1 22.63 13.80 16.41
N LYS A 2 22.60 12.86 15.47
CA LYS A 2 22.00 13.09 14.15
C LYS A 2 20.50 12.92 14.36
N LEU A 3 19.70 13.99 14.23
CA LEU A 3 18.25 13.87 14.16
C LEU A 3 17.97 12.92 12.99
N THR A 4 17.59 11.67 13.28
CA THR A 4 16.91 10.83 12.31
C THR A 4 15.70 11.63 11.88
N ALA A 5 15.67 12.06 10.61
CA ALA A 5 14.50 12.70 10.03
C ALA A 5 13.27 11.84 10.38
N ASP A 6 12.17 12.49 10.76
CA ASP A 6 10.90 11.81 11.03
C ASP A 6 10.62 10.84 9.89
N ARG A 7 10.50 9.54 10.21
CA ARG A 7 10.23 8.50 9.21
C ARG A 7 8.71 8.38 9.11
N PRO A 8 8.07 8.99 8.10
CA PRO A 8 6.61 9.15 8.09
C PRO A 8 5.85 7.81 8.07
N PHE A 9 6.51 6.73 7.66
CA PHE A 9 5.93 5.41 7.48
C PHE A 9 6.48 4.34 8.43
N ALA A 10 7.18 4.75 9.51
CA ALA A 10 7.61 3.79 10.53
C ALA A 10 6.44 3.13 11.27
N ASP A 11 5.28 3.79 11.28
CA ASP A 11 3.99 3.24 11.71
C ASP A 11 3.37 2.42 10.56
N PRO A 12 3.18 1.10 10.73
CA PRO A 12 2.61 0.24 9.70
C PRO A 12 1.22 0.66 9.22
N GLU A 13 0.37 1.25 10.09
CA GLU A 13 -0.93 1.74 9.64
C GLU A 13 -0.78 2.95 8.71
N LYS A 14 0.11 3.89 9.04
CA LYS A 14 0.38 5.04 8.16
C LYS A 14 0.92 4.59 6.81
N ALA A 15 1.84 3.62 6.81
CA ALA A 15 2.34 3.01 5.59
C ALA A 15 1.20 2.36 4.79
N ALA A 16 0.36 1.55 5.44
CA ALA A 16 -0.79 0.88 4.82
C ALA A 16 -1.77 1.88 4.21
N ARG A 17 -2.17 2.92 4.95
CA ARG A 17 -3.07 3.97 4.45
C ARG A 17 -2.51 4.67 3.22
N ARG A 18 -1.20 4.92 3.19
CA ARG A 18 -0.56 5.52 2.01
C ARG A 18 -0.59 4.57 0.81
N LEU A 19 -0.33 3.27 1.02
CA LEU A 19 -0.47 2.26 -0.04
C LEU A 19 -1.91 2.16 -0.55
N MET A 20 -2.90 2.23 0.33
CA MET A 20 -4.32 2.25 -0.06
C MET A 20 -4.65 3.48 -0.93
N GLN A 21 -4.08 4.65 -0.63
CA GLN A 21 -4.27 5.86 -1.44
C GLN A 21 -3.70 5.67 -2.86
N HIS A 22 -2.50 5.10 -2.99
CA HIS A 22 -1.91 4.80 -4.30
C HIS A 22 -2.72 3.78 -5.08
N ALA A 23 -3.21 2.73 -4.39
CA ALA A 23 -4.09 1.75 -4.99
C ALA A 23 -5.41 2.39 -5.47
N HIS A 24 -6.02 3.27 -4.68
CA HIS A 24 -7.28 3.93 -5.00
C HIS A 24 -7.15 4.90 -6.19
N ALA A 25 -5.98 5.53 -6.35
CA ALA A 25 -5.71 6.44 -7.45
C ALA A 25 -5.55 5.74 -8.82
N PHE A 26 -5.42 4.41 -8.84
CA PHE A 26 -5.26 3.63 -10.06
C PHE A 26 -6.59 2.98 -10.47
N GLU A 27 -7.01 3.21 -11.72
CA GLU A 27 -8.16 2.51 -12.30
C GLU A 27 -7.85 1.01 -12.43
N PRO A 28 -8.57 0.11 -11.72
CA PRO A 28 -8.30 -1.32 -11.77
C PRO A 28 -8.43 -1.88 -13.19
N VAL A 29 -7.57 -2.85 -13.53
CA VAL A 29 -7.61 -3.55 -14.81
C VAL A 29 -8.39 -4.86 -14.71
N GLN A 30 -8.94 -5.30 -15.86
CA GLN A 30 -9.66 -6.57 -15.99
C GLN A 30 -10.69 -6.76 -14.86
N ASP A 31 -10.76 -7.96 -14.31
CA ASP A 31 -11.49 -8.30 -13.10
C ASP A 31 -10.82 -7.61 -11.90
N GLY A 32 -10.99 -6.29 -11.72
CA GLY A 32 -10.64 -5.51 -10.54
C GLY A 32 -9.20 -5.60 -10.01
N ARG A 33 -8.23 -5.96 -10.84
CA ARG A 33 -6.81 -6.14 -10.46
C ARG A 33 -6.06 -4.82 -10.50
N ILE A 34 -5.14 -4.63 -9.56
CA ILE A 34 -4.23 -3.48 -9.53
C ILE A 34 -2.82 -4.03 -9.54
N TYR A 35 -1.97 -3.57 -10.47
CA TYR A 35 -0.57 -3.97 -10.47
C TYR A 35 0.11 -3.52 -9.18
N ILE A 36 0.82 -4.42 -8.51
CA ILE A 36 1.51 -4.11 -7.25
C ILE A 36 2.55 -2.99 -7.42
N GLU A 37 3.06 -2.80 -8.64
CA GLU A 37 3.98 -1.70 -8.96
C GLU A 37 3.35 -0.32 -8.75
N LYS A 38 2.03 -0.19 -8.92
CA LYS A 38 1.30 1.06 -8.69
C LYS A 38 1.25 1.44 -7.22
N LEU A 39 1.54 0.50 -6.33
CA LEU A 39 1.71 0.78 -4.90
C LEU A 39 3.20 0.99 -4.57
N ASN A 40 4.08 0.12 -5.08
CA ASN A 40 5.50 0.12 -4.69
C ASN A 40 6.29 1.32 -5.23
N GLU A 41 6.05 1.72 -6.47
CA GLU A 41 6.86 2.72 -7.17
C GLU A 41 6.64 4.11 -6.54
N PRO A 42 5.40 4.62 -6.42
CA PRO A 42 5.20 5.91 -5.77
C PRO A 42 5.57 5.87 -4.29
N PHE A 43 5.35 4.77 -3.57
CA PHE A 43 5.73 4.69 -2.15
C PHE A 43 7.25 4.79 -1.95
N LEU A 44 8.05 4.06 -2.75
CA LEU A 44 9.50 4.01 -2.58
C LEU A 44 10.21 5.23 -3.17
N PHE A 45 9.78 5.68 -4.36
CA PHE A 45 10.53 6.68 -5.12
C PHE A 45 9.97 8.10 -4.98
N VAL A 46 8.65 8.25 -4.80
CA VAL A 46 8.00 9.56 -4.63
C VAL A 46 7.87 9.92 -3.15
N ASP A 47 7.26 9.04 -2.35
CA ASP A 47 7.07 9.29 -0.91
C ASP A 47 8.34 9.05 -0.08
N ARG A 48 9.39 8.48 -0.70
CA ARG A 48 10.68 8.18 -0.06
C ARG A 48 10.55 7.22 1.12
N GLY A 49 9.52 6.36 1.10
CA GLY A 49 9.42 5.24 2.02
C GLY A 49 10.51 4.20 1.76
N THR A 50 10.80 3.38 2.76
CA THR A 50 11.79 2.30 2.65
C THR A 50 11.13 0.97 2.31
N PRO A 51 11.90 0.01 1.76
CA PRO A 51 11.38 -1.34 1.51
C PRO A 51 10.78 -2.01 2.75
N ALA A 52 11.37 -1.81 3.93
CA ALA A 52 10.85 -2.36 5.18
C ALA A 52 9.48 -1.77 5.55
N GLU A 53 9.30 -0.46 5.40
CA GLU A 53 8.02 0.23 5.67
C GLU A 53 6.96 -0.15 4.64
N TYR A 54 7.35 -0.34 3.37
CA TYR A 54 6.46 -0.88 2.35
C TYR A 54 5.97 -2.28 2.73
N SER A 55 6.88 -3.18 3.12
CA SER A 55 6.53 -4.55 3.51
C SER A 55 5.62 -4.60 4.73
N THR A 56 5.90 -3.81 5.77
CA THR A 56 5.04 -3.79 6.97
C THR A 56 3.69 -3.13 6.70
N GLY A 57 3.63 -2.07 5.90
CA GLY A 57 2.38 -1.45 5.49
C GLY A 57 1.52 -2.36 4.62
N LEU A 58 2.12 -3.08 3.67
CA LEU A 58 1.41 -4.03 2.82
C LEU A 58 0.86 -5.21 3.63
N ALA A 59 1.67 -5.78 4.54
CA ALA A 59 1.23 -6.83 5.44
C ALA A 59 0.05 -6.35 6.30
N PHE A 60 0.16 -5.16 6.89
CA PHE A 60 -0.91 -4.57 7.70
C PHE A 60 -2.22 -4.40 6.89
N ALA A 61 -2.15 -3.90 5.65
CA ALA A 61 -3.33 -3.74 4.80
C ALA A 61 -4.02 -5.09 4.49
N ILE A 62 -3.23 -6.15 4.28
CA ILE A 62 -3.74 -7.51 4.04
C ILE A 62 -4.36 -8.08 5.33
N GLU A 63 -3.69 -7.94 6.48
CA GLU A 63 -4.18 -8.41 7.78
C GLU A 63 -5.49 -7.73 8.21
N ARG A 64 -5.64 -6.44 7.89
CA ARG A 64 -6.90 -5.69 8.12
C ARG A 64 -7.98 -6.02 7.07
N GLY A 65 -7.64 -6.85 6.09
CA GLY A 65 -8.53 -7.25 5.01
C GLY A 65 -8.91 -6.07 4.12
N TRP A 66 -8.05 -5.07 3.93
CA TRP A 66 -8.27 -3.95 3.02
C TRP A 66 -7.85 -4.26 1.58
N LEU A 67 -6.83 -5.10 1.44
CA LEU A 67 -6.36 -5.63 0.16
C LEU A 67 -6.22 -7.14 0.23
N THR A 68 -6.37 -7.79 -0.92
CA THR A 68 -5.92 -9.17 -1.12
C THR A 68 -4.77 -9.21 -2.12
N MET A 69 -3.78 -10.06 -1.85
CA MET A 69 -2.67 -10.34 -2.75
C MET A 69 -3.07 -11.47 -3.70
N HIS A 70 -2.86 -11.29 -5.00
CA HIS A 70 -2.97 -12.37 -5.96
C HIS A 70 -1.81 -13.36 -5.81
N GLU A 71 -2.03 -14.65 -6.03
CA GLU A 71 -1.02 -15.71 -5.84
C GLU A 71 0.28 -15.50 -6.65
N SER A 72 0.19 -14.79 -7.78
CA SER A 72 1.35 -14.46 -8.61
C SER A 72 2.26 -13.39 -8.00
N GLY A 73 1.80 -12.68 -6.96
CA GLY A 73 2.47 -11.50 -6.38
C GLY A 73 2.45 -10.25 -7.26
N THR A 74 1.91 -10.35 -8.48
CA THR A 74 1.88 -9.24 -9.47
C THR A 74 0.75 -8.25 -9.21
N PHE A 75 -0.32 -8.72 -8.60
CA PHE A 75 -1.56 -7.96 -8.46
C PHE A 75 -2.06 -7.94 -7.02
N VAL A 76 -2.72 -6.85 -6.67
CA VAL A 76 -3.58 -6.75 -5.50
C VAL A 76 -5.01 -6.40 -5.92
N ARG A 77 -5.98 -6.59 -5.03
CA ARG A 77 -7.37 -6.15 -5.22
C ARG A 77 -7.90 -5.52 -3.95
N PHE A 78 -8.70 -4.48 -4.10
CA PHE A 78 -9.53 -3.98 -3.01
C PHE A 78 -10.51 -5.05 -2.55
N THR A 79 -10.68 -5.14 -1.24
CA THR A 79 -11.87 -5.74 -0.64
C THR A 79 -12.92 -4.66 -0.44
N GLN A 80 -14.13 -5.05 -0.03
CA GLN A 80 -15.13 -4.08 0.39
C GLN A 80 -14.61 -3.19 1.55
N SER A 81 -14.01 -3.80 2.58
CA SER A 81 -13.46 -3.06 3.72
C SER A 81 -12.37 -2.05 3.33
N GLY A 82 -11.61 -2.34 2.27
CA GLY A 82 -10.62 -1.40 1.73
C GLY A 82 -11.27 -0.25 0.98
N SER A 83 -12.31 -0.53 0.20
CA SER A 83 -13.08 0.50 -0.52
C SER A 83 -13.80 1.43 0.45
N ASP A 84 -14.31 0.91 1.57
CA ASP A 84 -15.00 1.69 2.60
C ASP A 84 -14.10 2.73 3.29
N LEU A 85 -12.78 2.64 3.14
CA LEU A 85 -11.86 3.69 3.61
C LEU A 85 -11.96 5.00 2.83
N PHE A 86 -12.61 4.98 1.66
CA PHE A 86 -12.71 6.10 0.71
C PHE A 86 -14.16 6.49 0.37
N ALA A 87 -15.14 5.86 1.01
CA ALA A 87 -16.56 6.11 0.83
C ALA A 87 -17.07 7.34 1.62
#